data_AF-A0A1F9FJI4-F1
#
_entry.id   AF-A0A1F9FJI4-F1
#
_cell.length_a   1.000
_cell.length_b   1.000
_cell.length_c   1.000
_cell.angle_alpha   90.00
_cell.angle_beta   90.00
_cell.angle_gamma   90.00
#
_symmetry.space_group_name_H-M   'P 1'
#
loop_
_entity.id
_entity.type
_entity.pdbx_description
1 polymer ?
#
loop_
_entity_poly.entity_id
_entity_poly.type
_entity_poly.pdbx_seq_one_letter_code
_entity_poly.pdbx_strand_id
1 'polypeptide(L)'
;MPRPPRTEAQLTADPNITTGELQRLVGDSDEGEFGEPTMDDLAPVGEMTEDADLAQRRDVPAAQVAPQGAVEAQVDAGAEDAEPPADTGAEPPAEAAPDDEAPAEEADAASEAEEGNYRKLYETELSKLEAPEREALARSGEDPRLLALCFDALPAVIKGIFENQRSGPSHARLVARHHHTPQGLDVVMNRAEFLRDAQVQRYLLANTMIQEAQLKRILQPKRLLEIYKVTISREIPDRNRQKARLVMRSKWSATDAEERAALIFTTEGRCLNQLTGLPFDSKTVSMLCGKTYTSSLLVQNLARFGATPPPVLAHLLRQNLVRRQQMLKTVILQHPNCPADAKRRM
;
A
#
# COMPACT_ATOMS: atom_id res chain seq x y z
N MET A 1 44.04 -8.01 -30.93
CA MET A 1 42.69 -8.13 -30.34
C MET A 1 41.81 -8.95 -31.27
N PRO A 2 41.32 -10.13 -30.87
CA PRO A 2 40.46 -10.96 -31.70
C PRO A 2 39.01 -10.43 -31.68
N ARG A 3 38.33 -10.48 -32.84
CA ARG A 3 36.92 -10.04 -32.98
C ARG A 3 35.97 -11.04 -32.30
N PRO A 4 34.88 -10.57 -31.66
CA PRO A 4 33.90 -11.46 -31.05
C PRO A 4 33.06 -12.21 -32.10
N PRO A 5 32.52 -13.39 -31.76
CA PRO A 5 31.69 -14.20 -32.65
C PRO A 5 30.33 -13.53 -32.92
N ARG A 6 29.83 -13.68 -34.15
CA ARG A 6 28.52 -13.16 -34.58
C ARG A 6 27.38 -14.00 -33.98
N THR A 7 26.31 -13.34 -33.55
CA THR A 7 25.10 -13.95 -33.00
C THR A 7 24.13 -14.39 -34.11
N GLU A 8 23.30 -15.40 -33.82
CA GLU A 8 22.37 -16.09 -34.76
C GLU A 8 21.42 -15.15 -35.52
N ALA A 9 21.16 -13.95 -35.02
CA ALA A 9 20.37 -12.92 -35.72
C ALA A 9 21.08 -12.29 -36.94
N GLN A 10 22.36 -12.59 -37.18
CA GLN A 10 23.14 -12.08 -38.32
C GLN A 10 23.29 -13.07 -39.48
N LEU A 11 22.68 -14.27 -39.39
CA LEU A 11 22.74 -15.31 -40.44
C LEU A 11 21.44 -15.48 -41.24
N THR A 12 20.38 -14.75 -40.91
CA THR A 12 19.06 -14.91 -41.56
C THR A 12 18.77 -13.89 -42.67
N ALA A 13 19.80 -13.28 -43.27
CA ALA A 13 19.62 -12.26 -44.30
C ALA A 13 20.56 -12.41 -45.52
N ASP A 14 20.97 -13.63 -45.86
CA ASP A 14 21.67 -13.91 -47.12
C ASP A 14 20.78 -14.74 -48.06
N PRO A 15 20.28 -14.16 -49.17
CA PRO A 15 19.33 -14.82 -50.08
C PRO A 15 19.98 -15.82 -51.05
N ASN A 16 21.09 -16.45 -50.68
CA ASN A 16 21.90 -17.26 -51.60
C ASN A 16 22.40 -18.58 -51.00
N ILE A 17 21.55 -19.27 -50.23
CA ILE A 17 21.80 -20.64 -49.77
C ILE A 17 20.80 -21.58 -50.45
N THR A 18 21.31 -22.39 -51.38
CA THR A 18 20.59 -23.41 -52.14
C THR A 18 20.35 -24.67 -51.30
N THR A 19 19.25 -25.36 -51.60
CA THR A 19 18.57 -26.47 -50.88
C THR A 19 19.38 -27.77 -50.67
N GLY A 20 20.72 -27.74 -50.75
CA GLY A 20 21.59 -28.93 -50.69
C GLY A 20 22.41 -29.11 -49.41
N GLU A 21 22.46 -28.14 -48.51
CA GLU A 21 23.35 -28.18 -47.31
C GLU A 21 22.64 -28.45 -45.97
N LEU A 22 21.34 -28.75 -45.98
CA LEU A 22 20.56 -29.05 -44.77
C LEU A 22 20.53 -30.54 -44.37
N GLN A 23 21.35 -31.39 -44.99
CA GLN A 23 21.29 -32.86 -44.82
C GLN A 23 22.55 -33.49 -44.22
N ARG A 24 23.26 -32.79 -43.31
CA ARG A 24 24.47 -33.30 -42.62
C ARG A 24 24.56 -33.02 -41.12
N LEU A 25 23.44 -32.81 -40.41
CA LEU A 25 23.46 -32.52 -38.97
C LEU A 25 22.43 -33.29 -38.13
N VAL A 26 21.94 -34.44 -38.62
CA VAL A 26 21.18 -35.40 -37.79
C VAL A 26 22.04 -36.63 -37.60
N GLY A 27 22.79 -36.63 -36.50
CA GLY A 27 23.56 -37.76 -36.00
C GLY A 27 22.78 -38.50 -34.92
N ASP A 28 22.85 -39.81 -35.06
CA ASP A 28 22.27 -40.93 -34.32
C ASP A 28 22.79 -41.08 -32.86
N SER A 29 22.22 -42.07 -32.15
CA SER A 29 22.61 -42.66 -30.84
C SER A 29 21.95 -42.02 -29.60
N ASP A 30 21.45 -42.74 -28.59
CA ASP A 30 21.66 -44.14 -28.16
C ASP A 30 20.53 -44.55 -27.18
N GLU A 31 20.14 -45.83 -27.18
CA GLU A 31 19.20 -46.41 -26.23
C GLU A 31 19.92 -46.77 -24.91
N GLY A 32 19.33 -46.41 -23.77
CA GLY A 32 19.86 -46.71 -22.43
C GLY A 32 18.75 -46.96 -21.42
N GLU A 33 18.53 -48.24 -21.13
CA GLU A 33 17.68 -48.85 -20.11
C GLU A 33 18.25 -48.63 -18.68
N PHE A 34 17.47 -48.97 -17.64
CA PHE A 34 17.73 -48.92 -16.17
C PHE A 34 17.46 -47.56 -15.47
N GLY A 35 16.73 -47.45 -14.36
CA GLY A 35 16.09 -48.40 -13.45
C GLY A 35 15.42 -47.60 -12.31
N GLU A 36 14.38 -48.16 -11.68
CA GLU A 36 13.58 -47.51 -10.63
C GLU A 36 14.37 -47.21 -9.34
N PRO A 37 14.13 -46.07 -8.64
CA PRO A 37 14.79 -45.78 -7.38
C PRO A 37 14.09 -46.47 -6.19
N THR A 38 14.83 -47.34 -5.49
CA THR A 38 14.43 -47.96 -4.22
C THR A 38 14.56 -47.01 -3.03
N MET A 39 13.58 -47.07 -2.12
CA MET A 39 13.64 -46.55 -0.75
C MET A 39 14.70 -47.30 0.06
N ASP A 40 15.90 -46.76 0.25
CA ASP A 40 16.82 -47.13 1.35
C ASP A 40 18.03 -46.18 1.42
N ASP A 41 17.77 -44.90 1.71
CA ASP A 41 18.82 -43.97 2.14
C ASP A 41 18.35 -43.19 3.37
N LEU A 42 18.17 -43.94 4.46
CA LEU A 42 18.13 -43.41 5.82
C LEU A 42 19.45 -43.75 6.51
N ALA A 43 20.27 -42.73 6.75
CA ALA A 43 21.32 -42.79 7.76
C ALA A 43 21.38 -41.47 8.56
N PRO A 44 21.73 -41.55 9.85
CA PRO A 44 21.43 -40.51 10.85
C PRO A 44 22.62 -39.55 11.04
N VAL A 45 22.33 -38.28 11.32
CA VAL A 45 23.36 -37.32 11.79
C VAL A 45 23.10 -37.03 13.26
N GLY A 46 24.11 -37.37 14.07
CA GLY A 46 24.08 -37.35 15.53
C GLY A 46 24.20 -35.97 16.16
N GLU A 47 23.87 -35.98 17.45
CA GLU A 47 24.15 -34.96 18.46
C GLU A 47 25.65 -34.83 18.77
N MET A 48 25.97 -33.77 19.55
CA MET A 48 27.26 -33.32 20.11
C MET A 48 27.89 -32.18 19.28
N THR A 49 28.33 -31.03 19.82
CA THR A 49 28.62 -30.60 21.20
C THR A 49 28.79 -29.08 21.23
N GLU A 50 28.94 -28.57 22.45
CA GLU A 50 28.95 -27.19 22.93
C GLU A 50 30.09 -26.28 22.43
N ASP A 51 29.79 -24.99 22.58
CA ASP A 51 30.62 -23.89 23.10
C ASP A 51 31.80 -23.28 22.32
N ALA A 52 31.86 -21.96 22.57
CA ALA A 52 32.96 -21.02 22.36
C ALA A 52 33.17 -20.48 20.93
N ASP A 53 32.96 -19.18 20.82
CA ASP A 53 34.00 -18.20 20.48
C ASP A 53 33.52 -17.16 19.45
N LEU A 54 33.22 -15.95 19.92
CA LEU A 54 33.34 -14.69 19.16
C LEU A 54 33.05 -13.49 20.07
N ALA A 55 33.91 -13.33 21.08
CA ALA A 55 34.26 -12.01 21.56
C ALA A 55 35.28 -11.41 20.57
N GLN A 56 34.92 -10.34 19.85
CA GLN A 56 35.81 -9.25 19.40
C GLN A 56 35.15 -8.40 18.30
N ARG A 57 34.80 -7.16 18.66
CA ARG A 57 34.88 -5.93 17.83
C ARG A 57 34.41 -4.76 18.70
N ARG A 58 35.32 -4.17 19.48
CA ARG A 58 36.17 -3.00 19.17
C ARG A 58 35.44 -1.65 19.28
N ASP A 59 35.94 -0.90 20.25
CA ASP A 59 35.76 0.51 20.58
C ASP A 59 35.87 1.47 19.38
N VAL A 60 35.02 2.51 19.41
CA VAL A 60 35.32 3.84 18.85
C VAL A 60 34.71 4.90 19.80
N PRO A 61 35.42 6.00 20.13
CA PRO A 61 35.28 6.70 21.41
C PRO A 61 34.29 7.86 21.42
N ALA A 62 33.94 8.26 22.65
CA ALA A 62 33.21 9.46 23.02
C ALA A 62 33.92 10.74 22.57
N ALA A 63 33.22 11.57 21.79
CA ALA A 63 33.60 12.94 21.53
C ALA A 63 32.76 13.89 22.40
N GLN A 64 33.48 14.58 23.27
CA GLN A 64 33.05 15.72 24.08
C GLN A 64 32.69 16.90 23.18
N VAL A 65 31.58 17.58 23.47
CA VAL A 65 31.38 18.98 23.07
C VAL A 65 30.81 19.73 24.27
N ALA A 66 31.64 20.62 24.81
CA ALA A 66 31.33 21.56 25.88
C ALA A 66 30.54 22.78 25.33
N PRO A 67 29.94 23.60 26.21
CA PRO A 67 28.87 24.54 25.88
C PRO A 67 29.42 25.90 25.42
N GLN A 68 28.69 26.58 24.54
CA GLN A 68 28.98 27.97 24.18
C GLN A 68 27.72 28.82 24.25
N GLY A 69 27.87 29.95 24.95
CA GLY A 69 27.45 31.25 24.42
C GLY A 69 26.10 31.78 24.88
N ALA A 70 26.08 32.35 26.08
CA ALA A 70 25.14 33.40 26.45
C ALA A 70 25.38 34.64 25.56
N VAL A 71 24.31 35.28 25.10
CA VAL A 71 24.33 36.69 24.67
C VAL A 71 23.11 37.38 25.26
N GLU A 72 23.38 38.30 26.17
CA GLU A 72 22.46 39.31 26.67
C GLU A 72 22.39 40.49 25.68
N ALA A 73 21.18 41.03 25.48
CA ALA A 73 20.88 42.42 25.16
C ALA A 73 19.34 42.56 25.30
N GLN A 74 18.84 42.96 26.47
CA GLN A 74 18.66 44.33 26.95
C GLN A 74 17.53 45.09 26.23
N VAL A 75 16.50 45.30 27.05
CA VAL A 75 15.33 46.18 27.01
C VAL A 75 15.45 47.48 26.20
N ASP A 76 14.37 47.81 25.49
CA ASP A 76 13.87 49.18 25.40
C ASP A 76 12.34 49.19 25.51
N ALA A 77 11.84 50.17 26.24
CA ALA A 77 10.46 50.34 26.67
C ALA A 77 9.81 51.46 25.88
N GLY A 78 8.58 51.24 25.42
CA GLY A 78 7.73 52.26 24.82
C GLY A 78 6.28 51.90 25.03
N ALA A 79 5.73 52.39 26.14
CA ALA A 79 4.32 52.31 26.48
C ALA A 79 3.56 53.45 25.78
N GLU A 80 2.47 53.16 25.09
CA GLU A 80 1.34 54.09 24.97
C GLU A 80 0.01 53.31 25.04
N ASP A 81 -0.84 53.87 25.91
CA ASP A 81 -2.23 53.56 26.21
C ASP A 81 -3.14 53.27 25.01
N ALA A 82 -3.96 52.23 25.12
CA ALA A 82 -5.33 52.26 24.61
C ALA A 82 -6.22 51.25 25.37
N GLU A 83 -7.16 51.80 26.13
CA GLU A 83 -8.26 51.15 26.85
C GLU A 83 -9.34 50.56 25.87
N PRO A 84 -10.34 49.78 26.37
CA PRO A 84 -10.79 48.50 25.79
C PRO A 84 -11.92 48.59 24.76
N PRO A 85 -12.16 47.51 23.99
CA PRO A 85 -13.28 47.44 23.05
C PRO A 85 -14.62 47.26 23.78
N ALA A 86 -15.61 48.03 23.30
CA ALA A 86 -16.99 47.97 23.70
C ALA A 86 -17.68 46.66 23.30
N ASP A 87 -18.48 46.19 24.25
CA ASP A 87 -19.58 45.25 24.19
C ASP A 87 -20.51 45.48 22.98
N THR A 88 -20.55 44.51 22.07
CA THR A 88 -21.70 44.30 21.19
C THR A 88 -22.09 42.82 21.27
N GLY A 89 -23.16 42.56 22.02
CA GLY A 89 -23.87 41.30 22.00
C GLY A 89 -24.27 40.90 20.57
N ALA A 90 -23.86 39.72 20.17
CA ALA A 90 -24.44 38.98 19.07
C ALA A 90 -24.62 37.53 19.53
N GLU A 91 -25.89 37.17 19.74
CA GLU A 91 -26.35 35.79 19.91
C GLU A 91 -25.98 34.91 18.70
N PRO A 92 -25.84 33.59 18.91
CA PRO A 92 -25.22 32.68 17.96
C PRO A 92 -26.19 32.27 16.84
N PRO A 93 -25.75 32.15 15.57
CA PRO A 93 -26.49 31.37 14.60
C PRO A 93 -26.19 29.89 14.84
N ALA A 94 -27.15 29.23 15.49
CA ALA A 94 -27.36 27.81 15.36
C ALA A 94 -27.88 27.52 13.93
N GLU A 95 -26.99 27.14 13.03
CA GLU A 95 -27.34 26.38 11.84
C GLU A 95 -26.64 25.03 11.92
N ALA A 96 -27.32 24.10 12.55
CA ALA A 96 -27.13 22.69 12.28
C ALA A 96 -27.54 22.46 10.83
N ALA A 97 -26.56 22.32 9.93
CA ALA A 97 -26.80 21.69 8.64
C ALA A 97 -27.27 20.25 8.91
N PRO A 98 -28.44 19.82 8.42
CA PRO A 98 -28.79 18.41 8.46
C PRO A 98 -27.84 17.67 7.53
N ASP A 99 -27.27 16.57 8.04
CA ASP A 99 -26.62 15.52 7.26
C ASP A 99 -27.55 15.09 6.12
N ASP A 100 -27.21 15.51 4.91
CA ASP A 100 -27.83 15.03 3.68
C ASP A 100 -27.09 13.74 3.25
N GLU A 101 -27.24 12.69 4.06
CA GLU A 101 -26.74 11.33 3.79
C GLU A 101 -27.71 10.52 2.89
N ALA A 102 -28.73 11.15 2.30
CA ALA A 102 -29.80 10.49 1.56
C ALA A 102 -29.66 10.34 0.02
N PRO A 103 -28.66 10.87 -0.73
CA PRO A 103 -28.59 10.65 -2.17
C PRO A 103 -27.64 9.52 -2.63
N ALA A 104 -26.85 8.91 -1.73
CA ALA A 104 -25.85 7.90 -2.13
C ALA A 104 -26.47 6.49 -2.35
N GLU A 105 -27.41 6.07 -1.50
CA GLU A 105 -27.97 4.71 -1.55
C GLU A 105 -28.90 4.50 -2.76
N GLU A 106 -29.68 5.52 -3.14
CA GLU A 106 -30.56 5.46 -4.31
C GLU A 106 -29.77 5.44 -5.64
N ALA A 107 -28.66 6.17 -5.70
CA ALA A 107 -27.79 6.20 -6.87
C ALA A 107 -27.04 4.87 -7.07
N ASP A 108 -26.61 4.23 -5.99
CA ASP A 108 -25.98 2.91 -6.03
C ASP A 108 -26.99 1.83 -6.47
N ALA A 109 -28.23 1.87 -5.98
CA ALA A 109 -29.27 0.93 -6.39
C ALA A 109 -29.67 1.04 -7.88
N ALA A 110 -29.74 2.27 -8.41
CA ALA A 110 -30.00 2.50 -9.84
C ALA A 110 -28.86 1.96 -10.72
N SER A 111 -27.61 2.18 -10.30
CA SER A 111 -26.43 1.65 -10.99
C SER A 111 -26.44 0.11 -11.01
N GLU A 112 -26.81 -0.54 -9.91
CA GLU A 112 -26.88 -2.01 -9.85
C GLU A 112 -27.98 -2.60 -10.75
N ALA A 113 -29.11 -1.91 -10.90
CA ALA A 113 -30.19 -2.33 -11.80
C ALA A 113 -29.75 -2.27 -13.29
N GLU A 114 -29.05 -1.20 -13.67
CA GLU A 114 -28.48 -1.05 -15.01
C GLU A 114 -27.40 -2.10 -15.29
N GLU A 115 -26.51 -2.33 -14.34
CA GLU A 115 -25.51 -3.42 -14.37
C GLU A 115 -26.16 -4.78 -14.62
N GLY A 116 -27.29 -5.06 -13.94
CA GLY A 116 -28.07 -6.27 -14.12
C GLY A 116 -28.64 -6.42 -15.54
N ASN A 117 -29.03 -5.32 -16.18
CA ASN A 117 -29.52 -5.34 -17.56
C ASN A 117 -28.40 -5.62 -18.58
N TYR A 118 -27.21 -5.03 -18.38
CA TYR A 118 -26.05 -5.31 -19.22
C TYR A 118 -25.57 -6.75 -19.10
N ARG A 119 -25.56 -7.30 -17.88
CA ARG A 119 -25.21 -8.70 -17.64
C ARG A 119 -26.19 -9.65 -18.34
N LYS A 120 -27.50 -9.40 -18.24
CA LYS A 120 -28.51 -10.19 -18.97
C LYS A 120 -28.26 -10.15 -20.47
N LEU A 121 -28.04 -8.97 -21.05
CA LEU A 121 -27.76 -8.82 -22.48
C LEU A 121 -26.53 -9.62 -22.91
N TYR A 122 -25.47 -9.61 -22.11
CA TYR A 122 -24.29 -10.42 -22.36
C TYR A 122 -24.61 -11.92 -22.36
N GLU A 123 -25.28 -12.41 -21.32
CA GLU A 123 -25.57 -13.84 -21.15
C GLU A 123 -26.54 -14.36 -22.22
N THR A 124 -27.55 -13.58 -22.61
CA THR A 124 -28.58 -14.03 -23.55
C THR A 124 -28.18 -13.94 -25.01
N GLU A 125 -27.36 -12.94 -25.38
CA GLU A 125 -27.03 -12.65 -26.78
C GLU A 125 -25.54 -12.74 -27.05
N LEU A 126 -24.74 -11.91 -26.36
CA LEU A 126 -23.36 -11.68 -26.78
C LEU A 126 -22.44 -12.86 -26.47
N SER A 127 -22.66 -13.58 -25.37
CA SER A 127 -21.84 -14.73 -24.96
C SER A 127 -21.90 -15.90 -25.96
N LYS A 128 -22.95 -15.97 -26.78
CA LYS A 128 -23.17 -17.00 -27.80
C LYS A 128 -22.39 -16.74 -29.09
N LEU A 129 -21.92 -15.51 -29.29
CA LEU A 129 -21.09 -15.15 -30.43
C LEU A 129 -19.69 -15.72 -30.24
N GLU A 130 -19.04 -16.03 -31.36
CA GLU A 130 -17.67 -16.51 -31.36
C GLU A 130 -16.70 -15.42 -30.88
N ALA A 131 -15.59 -15.83 -30.26
CA ALA A 131 -14.57 -14.91 -29.72
C ALA A 131 -14.16 -13.77 -30.69
N PRO A 132 -13.82 -14.03 -31.98
CA PRO A 132 -13.46 -12.96 -32.91
C PRO A 132 -14.62 -12.00 -33.21
N GLU A 133 -15.86 -12.48 -33.21
CA GLU A 133 -17.04 -11.64 -33.45
C GLU A 133 -17.27 -10.68 -32.28
N ARG A 134 -17.12 -11.16 -31.04
CA ARG A 134 -17.21 -10.33 -29.84
C ARG A 134 -16.12 -9.28 -29.80
N GLU A 135 -14.90 -9.64 -30.20
CA GLU A 135 -13.77 -8.72 -30.28
C GLU A 135 -14.00 -7.64 -31.36
N ALA A 136 -14.52 -8.02 -32.53
CA ALA A 136 -14.88 -7.07 -33.58
C ALA A 136 -15.99 -6.11 -33.11
N LEU A 137 -17.01 -6.64 -32.44
CA LEU A 137 -18.10 -5.85 -31.87
C LEU A 137 -17.60 -4.91 -30.76
N ALA A 138 -16.62 -5.32 -29.96
CA ALA A 138 -16.04 -4.48 -28.93
C ALA A 138 -15.37 -3.21 -29.51
N ARG A 139 -14.73 -3.33 -30.68
CA ARG A 139 -14.02 -2.21 -31.32
C ARG A 139 -14.92 -1.17 -31.97
N SER A 140 -16.09 -1.57 -32.46
CA SER A 140 -16.98 -0.71 -33.28
C SER A 140 -18.40 -0.56 -32.73
N GLY A 141 -18.75 -1.36 -31.72
CA GLY A 141 -20.08 -1.37 -31.12
C GLY A 141 -20.42 -0.10 -30.35
N GLU A 142 -21.68 0.00 -30.00
CA GLU A 142 -22.27 1.11 -29.24
C GLU A 142 -22.96 0.58 -27.99
N ASP A 143 -23.27 1.47 -27.06
CA ASP A 143 -24.10 1.15 -25.90
C ASP A 143 -25.52 0.79 -26.33
N PRO A 144 -26.17 -0.19 -25.68
CA PRO A 144 -25.78 -0.86 -24.44
C PRO A 144 -24.87 -2.10 -24.62
N ARG A 145 -24.57 -2.50 -25.86
CA ARG A 145 -23.79 -3.72 -26.14
C ARG A 145 -22.34 -3.59 -25.68
N LEU A 146 -21.75 -2.41 -25.84
CA LEU A 146 -20.37 -2.15 -25.42
C LEU A 146 -20.19 -2.30 -23.89
N LEU A 147 -21.12 -1.76 -23.10
CA LEU A 147 -21.20 -2.00 -21.65
C LEU A 147 -21.43 -3.48 -21.29
N ALA A 148 -22.27 -4.20 -22.03
CA ALA A 148 -22.48 -5.63 -21.82
C ALA A 148 -21.21 -6.47 -22.11
N LEU A 149 -20.39 -6.08 -23.10
CA LEU A 149 -19.12 -6.76 -23.39
C LEU A 149 -18.09 -6.60 -22.27
N CYS A 150 -18.25 -5.66 -21.32
CA CYS A 150 -17.37 -5.55 -20.15
C CYS A 150 -17.39 -6.78 -19.23
N PHE A 151 -18.42 -7.65 -19.35
CA PHE A 151 -18.51 -8.92 -18.62
C PHE A 151 -17.77 -10.08 -19.32
N ASP A 152 -17.16 -9.85 -20.49
CA ASP A 152 -16.43 -10.89 -21.20
C ASP A 152 -15.18 -11.36 -20.45
N ALA A 153 -14.87 -12.65 -20.61
CA ALA A 153 -13.71 -13.30 -20.02
C ALA A 153 -12.39 -12.97 -20.74
N LEU A 154 -12.49 -12.71 -22.04
CA LEU A 154 -11.34 -12.65 -22.92
C LEU A 154 -10.68 -11.28 -22.84
N PRO A 155 -9.39 -11.19 -22.45
CA PRO A 155 -8.67 -9.92 -22.41
C PRO A 155 -8.61 -9.22 -23.78
N ALA A 156 -8.69 -9.98 -24.87
CA ALA A 156 -8.74 -9.44 -26.24
C ALA A 156 -10.01 -8.62 -26.49
N VAL A 157 -11.17 -9.07 -25.98
CA VAL A 157 -12.44 -8.34 -26.07
C VAL A 157 -12.32 -7.04 -25.27
N ILE A 158 -11.81 -7.09 -24.04
CA ILE A 158 -11.60 -5.90 -23.20
C ILE A 158 -10.64 -4.91 -23.86
N LYS A 159 -9.56 -5.40 -24.49
CA LYS A 159 -8.67 -4.56 -25.29
C LYS A 159 -9.43 -3.88 -26.43
N GLY A 160 -10.25 -4.63 -27.15
CA GLY A 160 -11.13 -4.10 -28.21
C GLY A 160 -12.10 -3.04 -27.69
N ILE A 161 -12.70 -3.23 -26.51
CA ILE A 161 -13.57 -2.23 -25.87
C ILE A 161 -12.78 -0.94 -25.72
N PHE A 162 -11.60 -0.98 -25.10
CA PHE A 162 -10.87 0.25 -24.86
C PHE A 162 -10.31 0.87 -26.16
N GLU A 163 -9.97 0.09 -27.19
CA GLU A 163 -9.64 0.61 -28.53
C GLU A 163 -10.79 1.40 -29.18
N ASN A 164 -12.04 1.16 -28.78
CA ASN A 164 -13.21 1.91 -29.23
C ASN A 164 -13.23 3.34 -28.66
N GLN A 165 -13.43 4.33 -29.53
CA GLN A 165 -13.45 5.75 -29.16
C GLN A 165 -14.63 6.13 -28.25
N ARG A 166 -15.68 5.31 -28.22
CA ARG A 166 -16.86 5.52 -27.37
C ARG A 166 -16.66 5.01 -25.95
N SER A 167 -15.59 4.27 -25.70
CA SER A 167 -15.28 3.76 -24.37
C SER A 167 -14.83 4.87 -23.43
N GLY A 168 -15.21 4.71 -22.17
CA GLY A 168 -14.99 5.73 -21.14
C GLY A 168 -15.01 5.15 -19.72
N PRO A 169 -15.11 6.01 -18.70
CA PRO A 169 -15.00 5.60 -17.30
C PRO A 169 -16.02 4.54 -16.86
N SER A 170 -17.26 4.58 -17.38
CA SER A 170 -18.30 3.58 -17.05
C SER A 170 -17.86 2.16 -17.43
N HIS A 171 -17.23 2.00 -18.60
CA HIS A 171 -16.67 0.73 -19.06
C HIS A 171 -15.51 0.27 -18.16
N ALA A 172 -14.60 1.19 -17.82
CA ALA A 172 -13.48 0.91 -16.92
C ALA A 172 -13.93 0.45 -15.53
N ARG A 173 -15.01 1.04 -14.99
CA ARG A 173 -15.61 0.66 -13.70
C ARG A 173 -16.18 -0.76 -13.75
N LEU A 174 -16.94 -1.11 -14.78
CA LEU A 174 -17.48 -2.47 -14.96
C LEU A 174 -16.36 -3.52 -15.05
N VAL A 175 -15.35 -3.27 -15.90
CA VAL A 175 -14.22 -4.19 -16.05
C VAL A 175 -13.43 -4.31 -14.75
N ALA A 176 -13.14 -3.18 -14.07
CA ALA A 176 -12.45 -3.21 -12.79
C ALA A 176 -13.20 -4.03 -11.73
N ARG A 177 -14.53 -3.94 -11.69
CA ARG A 177 -15.38 -4.63 -10.71
C ARG A 177 -15.52 -6.12 -11.00
N HIS A 178 -15.64 -6.50 -12.27
CA HIS A 178 -16.11 -7.86 -12.63
C HIS A 178 -15.12 -8.72 -13.41
N HIS A 179 -14.06 -8.14 -13.98
CA HIS A 179 -13.16 -8.94 -14.81
C HIS A 179 -12.41 -9.97 -13.96
N HIS A 180 -12.40 -11.22 -14.42
CA HIS A 180 -11.91 -12.37 -13.66
C HIS A 180 -10.53 -12.87 -14.09
N THR A 181 -9.80 -12.10 -14.91
CA THR A 181 -8.38 -12.38 -15.19
C THR A 181 -7.52 -11.14 -14.96
N PRO A 182 -6.28 -11.32 -14.46
CA PRO A 182 -5.34 -10.21 -14.27
C PRO A 182 -5.02 -9.46 -15.56
N GLN A 183 -4.93 -10.17 -16.69
CA GLN A 183 -4.59 -9.58 -17.98
C GLN A 183 -5.66 -8.58 -18.45
N GLY A 184 -6.94 -8.85 -18.21
CA GLY A 184 -8.00 -7.88 -18.53
C GLY A 184 -7.96 -6.65 -17.62
N LEU A 185 -7.61 -6.82 -16.34
CA LEU A 185 -7.40 -5.70 -15.43
C LEU A 185 -6.21 -4.83 -15.85
N ASP A 186 -5.12 -5.43 -16.37
CA ASP A 186 -3.97 -4.70 -16.88
C ASP A 186 -4.35 -3.76 -18.04
N VAL A 187 -5.30 -4.16 -18.90
CA VAL A 187 -5.79 -3.28 -19.97
C VAL A 187 -6.37 -1.98 -19.41
N VAL A 188 -7.18 -2.07 -18.34
CA VAL A 188 -7.73 -0.89 -17.64
C VAL A 188 -6.60 -0.05 -17.06
N MET A 189 -5.67 -0.70 -16.36
CA MET A 189 -4.58 -0.03 -15.65
C MET A 189 -3.56 0.63 -16.57
N ASN A 190 -3.44 0.17 -17.82
CA ASN A 190 -2.56 0.77 -18.81
C ASN A 190 -3.01 2.16 -19.26
N ARG A 191 -4.25 2.55 -18.99
CA ARG A 191 -4.75 3.90 -19.23
C ARG A 191 -4.70 4.75 -17.98
N ALA A 192 -3.79 5.73 -17.99
CA ALA A 192 -3.59 6.61 -16.84
C ALA A 192 -4.85 7.41 -16.46
N GLU A 193 -5.71 7.73 -17.43
CA GLU A 193 -6.98 8.42 -17.19
C GLU A 193 -7.93 7.61 -16.29
N PHE A 194 -8.02 6.29 -16.47
CA PHE A 194 -8.84 5.43 -15.62
C PHE A 194 -8.24 5.27 -14.23
N LEU A 195 -6.91 5.26 -14.12
CA LEU A 195 -6.26 5.28 -12.81
C LEU A 195 -6.40 6.63 -12.08
N ARG A 196 -6.91 7.69 -12.70
CA ARG A 196 -7.29 8.92 -11.97
C ARG A 196 -8.70 8.85 -11.38
N ASP A 197 -9.54 7.95 -11.88
CA ASP A 197 -10.89 7.73 -11.38
C ASP A 197 -10.84 6.96 -10.04
N ALA A 198 -11.39 7.56 -8.99
CA ALA A 198 -11.40 6.98 -7.64
C ALA A 198 -12.23 5.70 -7.54
N GLN A 199 -13.33 5.61 -8.29
CA GLN A 199 -14.22 4.44 -8.30
C GLN A 199 -13.56 3.27 -9.02
N VAL A 200 -12.85 3.53 -10.13
CA VAL A 200 -12.03 2.51 -10.80
C VAL A 200 -10.98 1.95 -9.84
N GLN A 201 -10.25 2.82 -9.12
CA GLN A 201 -9.28 2.34 -8.12
C GLN A 201 -9.94 1.51 -7.01
N ARG A 202 -11.10 1.93 -6.50
CA ARG A 202 -11.86 1.21 -5.46
C ARG A 202 -12.25 -0.18 -5.95
N TYR A 203 -12.82 -0.28 -7.14
CA TYR A 203 -13.20 -1.56 -7.75
C TYR A 203 -12.01 -2.46 -8.06
N LEU A 204 -10.90 -1.90 -8.58
CA LEU A 204 -9.66 -2.65 -8.77
C LEU A 204 -9.12 -3.23 -7.46
N LEU A 205 -9.12 -2.45 -6.37
CA LEU A 205 -8.67 -2.91 -5.06
C LEU A 205 -9.59 -3.98 -4.45
N ALA A 206 -10.90 -3.88 -4.70
CA ALA A 206 -11.89 -4.87 -4.28
C ALA A 206 -11.85 -6.16 -5.12
N ASN A 207 -11.33 -6.11 -6.34
CA ASN A 207 -11.27 -7.26 -7.24
C ASN A 207 -10.27 -8.32 -6.74
N THR A 208 -10.71 -9.58 -6.60
CA THR A 208 -9.91 -10.70 -6.12
C THR A 208 -8.78 -11.11 -7.08
N MET A 209 -8.90 -10.75 -8.35
CA MET A 209 -7.94 -11.08 -9.39
C MET A 209 -6.77 -10.09 -9.49
N ILE A 210 -6.81 -8.99 -8.73
CA ILE A 210 -5.71 -8.02 -8.74
C ILE A 210 -4.41 -8.64 -8.21
N GLN A 211 -3.35 -8.50 -9.00
CA GLN A 211 -2.01 -8.94 -8.66
C GLN A 211 -1.29 -7.93 -7.76
N GLU A 212 -0.23 -8.39 -7.09
CA GLU A 212 0.53 -7.52 -6.19
C GLU A 212 1.18 -6.33 -6.92
N ALA A 213 1.70 -6.56 -8.13
CA ALA A 213 2.29 -5.49 -8.95
C ALA A 213 1.26 -4.41 -9.31
N GLN A 214 0.04 -4.83 -9.68
CA GLN A 214 -1.09 -3.95 -9.95
C GLN A 214 -1.48 -3.15 -8.70
N LEU A 215 -1.67 -3.84 -7.57
CA LEU A 215 -2.01 -3.18 -6.30
C LEU A 215 -0.93 -2.17 -5.88
N LYS A 216 0.36 -2.49 -6.06
CA LYS A 216 1.47 -1.55 -5.83
C LYS A 216 1.37 -0.32 -6.72
N ARG A 217 1.03 -0.47 -8.00
CA ARG A 217 0.87 0.66 -8.94
C ARG A 217 -0.23 1.63 -8.49
N ILE A 218 -1.30 1.14 -7.88
CA ILE A 218 -2.39 1.97 -7.34
C ILE A 218 -2.00 2.63 -6.01
N LEU A 219 -1.33 1.90 -5.11
CA LEU A 219 -1.08 2.35 -3.74
C LEU A 219 0.23 3.13 -3.55
N GLN A 220 1.28 2.85 -4.33
CA GLN A 220 2.57 3.53 -4.19
C GLN A 220 2.50 5.06 -4.32
N PRO A 221 1.73 5.67 -5.23
CA PRO A 221 1.64 7.13 -5.30
C PRO A 221 0.84 7.76 -4.15
N LYS A 222 0.06 6.97 -3.40
CA LYS A 222 -0.85 7.44 -2.35
C LYS A 222 -0.12 7.79 -1.06
N ARG A 223 -0.68 8.72 -0.28
CA ARG A 223 -0.14 9.06 1.06
C ARG A 223 -0.31 7.90 2.04
N LEU A 224 0.51 7.86 3.11
CA LEU A 224 0.45 6.77 4.09
C LEU A 224 -0.95 6.61 4.71
N LEU A 225 -1.66 7.72 4.95
CA LEU A 225 -3.02 7.69 5.50
C LEU A 225 -4.01 7.01 4.56
N GLU A 226 -3.89 7.23 3.25
CA GLU A 226 -4.77 6.64 2.25
C GLU A 226 -4.51 5.14 2.14
N ILE A 227 -3.24 4.72 2.16
CA ILE A 227 -2.87 3.30 2.18
C ILE A 227 -3.38 2.65 3.46
N TYR A 228 -3.27 3.32 4.62
CA TYR A 228 -3.82 2.81 5.87
C TYR A 228 -5.33 2.55 5.78
N LYS A 229 -6.11 3.48 5.22
CA LYS A 229 -7.56 3.30 5.02
C LYS A 229 -7.88 2.03 4.21
N VAL A 230 -7.06 1.73 3.19
CA VAL A 230 -7.17 0.49 2.41
C VAL A 230 -6.93 -0.75 3.27
N THR A 231 -5.95 -0.73 4.19
CA THR A 231 -5.65 -1.89 5.05
C THR A 231 -6.76 -2.24 6.05
N ILE A 232 -7.65 -1.30 6.37
CA ILE A 232 -8.74 -1.47 7.33
C ILE A 232 -10.14 -1.50 6.68
N SER A 233 -10.24 -1.27 5.37
CA SER A 233 -11.52 -1.24 4.66
C SER A 233 -12.17 -2.63 4.61
N ARG A 234 -13.47 -2.73 4.89
CA ARG A 234 -14.21 -4.00 4.83
C ARG A 234 -14.55 -4.46 3.42
N GLU A 235 -14.56 -3.52 2.48
CA GLU A 235 -14.92 -3.78 1.07
C GLU A 235 -13.81 -4.48 0.30
N ILE A 236 -12.59 -4.43 0.82
CA ILE A 236 -11.42 -4.99 0.18
C ILE A 236 -11.21 -6.40 0.72
N PRO A 237 -11.09 -7.43 -0.14
CA PRO A 237 -10.82 -8.80 0.30
C PRO A 237 -9.59 -8.90 1.20
N ASP A 238 -9.65 -9.78 2.20
CA ASP A 238 -8.59 -9.97 3.20
C ASP A 238 -7.20 -10.16 2.58
N ARG A 239 -7.12 -10.98 1.52
CA ARG A 239 -5.89 -11.21 0.75
C ARG A 239 -5.30 -9.92 0.18
N ASN A 240 -6.15 -9.02 -0.32
CA ASN A 240 -5.71 -7.74 -0.87
C ASN A 240 -5.32 -6.76 0.25
N ARG A 241 -6.00 -6.79 1.41
CA ARG A 241 -5.59 -5.99 2.58
C ARG A 241 -4.23 -6.42 3.12
N GLN A 242 -3.93 -7.72 3.11
CA GLN A 242 -2.60 -8.23 3.48
C GLN A 242 -1.51 -7.69 2.54
N LYS A 243 -1.74 -7.74 1.21
CA LYS A 243 -0.82 -7.13 0.23
C LYS A 243 -0.67 -5.62 0.46
N ALA A 244 -1.78 -4.90 0.67
CA ALA A 244 -1.77 -3.46 0.97
C ALA A 244 -0.98 -3.13 2.24
N ARG A 245 -1.06 -3.98 3.27
CA ARG A 245 -0.24 -3.86 4.48
C ARG A 245 1.25 -3.99 4.16
N LEU A 246 1.65 -4.92 3.30
CA LEU A 246 3.05 -5.03 2.88
C LEU A 246 3.53 -3.77 2.15
N VAL A 247 2.69 -3.20 1.27
CA VAL A 247 2.97 -1.91 0.63
C VAL A 247 3.10 -0.79 1.66
N MET A 248 2.18 -0.70 2.62
CA MET A 248 2.21 0.29 3.70
C MET A 248 3.51 0.18 4.52
N ARG A 249 3.93 -1.04 4.86
CA ARG A 249 5.15 -1.31 5.63
C ARG A 249 6.41 -0.93 4.85
N SER A 250 6.46 -1.26 3.56
CA SER A 250 7.56 -0.86 2.69
C SER A 250 7.63 0.67 2.56
N LYS A 251 6.48 1.32 2.35
CA LYS A 251 6.39 2.77 2.24
C LYS A 251 6.74 3.48 3.55
N TRP A 252 6.35 2.93 4.70
CA TRP A 252 6.69 3.47 6.02
C TRP A 252 8.17 3.78 6.12
N SER A 253 9.05 2.84 5.76
CA SER A 253 10.51 3.02 5.84
C SER A 253 11.07 4.07 4.88
N ALA A 254 10.38 4.35 3.77
CA ALA A 254 10.81 5.33 2.76
C ALA A 254 10.20 6.74 2.96
N THR A 255 9.09 6.83 3.69
CA THR A 255 8.39 8.09 3.96
C THR A 255 9.14 8.98 4.96
N ASP A 256 8.97 10.29 4.85
CA ASP A 256 9.53 11.27 5.77
C ASP A 256 8.90 11.21 7.18
N ALA A 257 9.59 11.79 8.16
CA ALA A 257 9.16 11.76 9.55
C ALA A 257 7.86 12.54 9.81
N GLU A 258 7.56 13.58 9.01
CA GLU A 258 6.38 14.42 9.19
C GLU A 258 5.12 13.64 8.82
N GLU A 259 5.12 12.98 7.66
CA GLU A 259 4.00 12.14 7.24
C GLU A 259 3.79 10.95 8.19
N ARG A 260 4.86 10.33 8.70
CA ARG A 260 4.76 9.26 9.73
C ARG A 260 4.12 9.76 11.02
N ALA A 261 4.59 10.89 11.56
CA ALA A 261 4.05 11.47 12.77
C ALA A 261 2.58 11.89 12.56
N ALA A 262 2.27 12.54 11.43
CA ALA A 262 0.92 12.93 11.07
C ALA A 262 -0.03 11.72 11.00
N LEU A 263 0.41 10.60 10.43
CA LEU A 263 -0.38 9.36 10.42
C LEU A 263 -0.69 8.87 11.85
N ILE A 264 0.32 8.84 12.73
CA ILE A 264 0.15 8.41 14.11
C ILE A 264 -0.86 9.29 14.83
N PHE A 265 -0.75 10.62 14.74
CA PHE A 265 -1.70 11.52 15.40
C PHE A 265 -3.10 11.44 14.80
N THR A 266 -3.21 11.45 13.47
CA THR A 266 -4.52 11.41 12.75
C THR A 266 -5.28 10.12 13.05
N THR A 267 -4.58 9.01 13.22
CA THR A 267 -5.20 7.71 13.50
C THR A 267 -5.22 7.35 14.99
N GLU A 268 -4.82 8.29 15.86
CA GLU A 268 -4.62 8.06 17.30
C GLU A 268 -3.77 6.81 17.58
N GLY A 269 -2.78 6.53 16.75
CA GLY A 269 -1.88 5.38 16.86
C GLY A 269 -2.50 4.04 16.43
N ARG A 270 -3.75 3.99 15.94
CA ARG A 270 -4.36 2.74 15.44
C ARG A 270 -3.60 2.15 14.26
N CYS A 271 -2.91 2.98 13.48
CA CYS A 271 -2.04 2.52 12.39
C CYS A 271 -0.90 1.62 12.86
N LEU A 272 -0.46 1.73 14.12
CA LEU A 272 0.67 1.00 14.66
C LEU A 272 0.46 -0.52 14.66
N ASN A 273 -0.79 -0.98 14.74
CA ASN A 273 -1.14 -2.40 14.61
C ASN A 273 -0.63 -3.00 13.28
N GLN A 274 -0.71 -2.22 12.19
CA GLN A 274 -0.24 -2.63 10.86
C GLN A 274 1.29 -2.59 10.75
N LEU A 275 1.93 -1.79 11.59
CA LEU A 275 3.37 -1.47 11.56
C LEU A 275 4.18 -2.22 12.63
N THR A 276 3.61 -3.23 13.28
CA THR A 276 4.30 -4.08 14.26
C THR A 276 5.70 -4.50 13.79
N GLY A 277 6.71 -4.30 14.64
CA GLY A 277 8.11 -4.61 14.35
C GLY A 277 8.87 -3.56 13.54
N LEU A 278 8.24 -2.46 13.11
CA LEU A 278 8.94 -1.36 12.44
C LEU A 278 9.34 -0.29 13.47
N PRO A 279 10.61 0.15 13.49
CA PRO A 279 11.06 1.17 14.42
C PRO A 279 10.61 2.58 14.01
N PHE A 280 10.71 3.52 14.95
CA PHE A 280 10.68 4.95 14.66
C PHE A 280 12.11 5.46 14.48
N ASP A 281 12.32 6.31 13.47
CA ASP A 281 13.58 7.02 13.32
C ASP A 281 13.66 8.21 14.29
N SER A 282 14.87 8.74 14.47
CA SER A 282 15.15 9.83 15.42
C SER A 282 14.30 11.08 15.14
N LYS A 283 14.04 11.38 13.87
CA LYS A 283 13.20 12.52 13.45
C LYS A 283 11.74 12.31 13.84
N THR A 284 11.16 11.14 13.59
CA THR A 284 9.77 10.84 14.01
C THR A 284 9.66 10.89 15.53
N VAL A 285 10.64 10.35 16.27
CA VAL A 285 10.70 10.43 17.74
C VAL A 285 10.71 11.88 18.21
N SER A 286 11.53 12.73 17.62
CA SER A 286 11.58 14.16 17.95
C SER A 286 10.23 14.83 17.73
N MET A 287 9.56 14.55 16.61
CA MET A 287 8.23 15.09 16.33
C MET A 287 7.16 14.60 17.33
N LEU A 288 7.20 13.33 17.72
CA LEU A 288 6.30 12.78 18.74
C LEU A 288 6.55 13.40 20.12
N CYS A 289 7.81 13.69 20.47
CA CYS A 289 8.18 14.35 21.73
C CYS A 289 7.91 15.87 21.71
N GLY A 290 7.82 16.49 20.54
CA GLY A 290 7.51 17.92 20.40
C GLY A 290 6.04 18.27 20.60
N LYS A 291 5.15 17.27 20.76
CA LYS A 291 3.70 17.47 20.86
C LYS A 291 3.17 17.21 22.28
N THR A 292 2.09 17.91 22.60
CA THR A 292 1.27 17.67 23.79
C THR A 292 0.19 16.64 23.49
N TYR A 293 0.01 15.67 24.38
CA TYR A 293 -0.94 14.57 24.19
C TYR A 293 -2.25 14.85 24.89
N THR A 294 -3.34 14.92 24.12
CA THR A 294 -4.70 15.10 24.62
C THR A 294 -5.53 13.81 24.56
N SER A 295 -5.24 12.92 23.59
CA SER A 295 -5.93 11.64 23.41
C SER A 295 -5.35 10.55 24.31
N SER A 296 -6.17 10.02 25.23
CA SER A 296 -5.81 8.86 26.05
C SER A 296 -5.60 7.61 25.19
N LEU A 297 -6.35 7.48 24.09
CA LEU A 297 -6.24 6.35 23.17
C LEU A 297 -4.88 6.34 22.47
N LEU A 298 -4.42 7.50 21.99
CA LEU A 298 -3.10 7.61 21.38
C LEU A 298 -1.98 7.19 22.35
N VAL A 299 -2.07 7.63 23.61
CA VAL A 299 -1.10 7.22 24.65
C VAL A 299 -1.14 5.71 24.86
N GLN A 300 -2.32 5.10 24.95
CA GLN A 300 -2.45 3.65 25.11
C GLN A 300 -1.86 2.89 23.92
N ASN A 301 -2.12 3.34 22.68
CA ASN A 301 -1.60 2.68 21.49
C ASN A 301 -0.07 2.78 21.40
N LEU A 302 0.52 3.94 21.72
CA LEU A 302 1.97 4.08 21.83
C LEU A 302 2.55 3.21 22.95
N ALA A 303 1.88 3.12 24.09
CA ALA A 303 2.31 2.30 25.23
C ALA A 303 2.10 0.79 25.01
N ARG A 304 1.39 0.36 23.96
CA ARG A 304 1.26 -1.06 23.57
C ARG A 304 2.13 -1.42 22.37
N PHE A 305 2.57 -0.43 21.60
CA PHE A 305 3.41 -0.66 20.44
C PHE A 305 4.84 -0.98 20.90
N GLY A 306 5.25 -2.25 20.81
CA GLY A 306 6.53 -2.71 21.36
C GLY A 306 7.79 -2.05 20.78
N ALA A 307 7.70 -1.41 19.61
CA ALA A 307 8.79 -0.65 19.01
C ALA A 307 8.80 0.84 19.43
N THR A 308 7.94 1.27 20.35
CA THR A 308 7.95 2.63 20.89
C THR A 308 9.28 2.91 21.60
N PRO A 309 10.04 3.93 21.19
CA PRO A 309 11.35 4.21 21.75
C PRO A 309 11.29 4.77 23.20
N PRO A 310 12.32 4.52 24.02
CA PRO A 310 12.39 5.01 25.40
C PRO A 310 12.19 6.53 25.56
N PRO A 311 12.69 7.42 24.67
CA PRO A 311 12.44 8.85 24.77
C PRO A 311 10.97 9.24 24.68
N VAL A 312 10.19 8.54 23.83
CA VAL A 312 8.74 8.77 23.70
C VAL A 312 8.03 8.36 24.99
N LEU A 313 8.36 7.20 25.55
CA LEU A 313 7.77 6.74 26.82
C LEU A 313 8.07 7.69 27.97
N ALA A 314 9.32 8.18 28.06
CA ALA A 314 9.72 9.16 29.06
C ALA A 314 8.94 10.48 28.91
N HIS A 315 8.74 10.93 27.66
CA HIS A 315 7.94 12.12 27.36
C HIS A 315 6.48 11.94 27.75
N LEU A 316 5.87 10.78 27.41
CA LEU A 316 4.49 10.45 27.76
C LEU A 316 4.26 10.51 29.28
N LEU A 317 5.18 9.99 30.09
CA LEU A 317 5.08 10.06 31.56
C LEU A 317 5.09 11.48 32.13
N ARG A 318 5.66 12.45 31.40
CA ARG A 318 5.66 13.87 31.79
C ARG A 318 4.36 14.59 31.40
N GLN A 319 3.55 14.01 30.51
CA GLN A 319 2.32 14.63 30.05
C GLN A 319 1.29 14.75 31.19
N ASN A 320 0.63 15.90 31.27
CA ASN A 320 -0.38 16.18 32.29
C ASN A 320 -1.51 15.13 32.29
N LEU A 321 -1.91 14.66 31.11
CA LEU A 321 -2.92 13.61 30.94
C LEU A 321 -2.53 12.31 31.67
N VAL A 322 -1.28 11.85 31.47
CA VAL A 322 -0.76 10.60 32.05
C VAL A 322 -0.55 10.75 33.55
N ARG A 323 -0.08 11.91 34.02
CA ARG A 323 0.09 12.19 35.45
C ARG A 323 -1.24 12.13 36.21
N ARG A 324 -2.33 12.53 35.58
CA ARG A 324 -3.69 12.49 36.16
C ARG A 324 -4.33 11.11 36.08
N GLN A 325 -3.99 10.29 35.09
CA GLN A 325 -4.62 8.99 34.84
C GLN A 325 -3.67 7.83 35.20
N GLN A 326 -3.87 7.26 36.39
CA GLN A 326 -3.02 6.16 36.90
C GLN A 326 -2.98 4.94 35.97
N MET A 327 -4.10 4.60 35.33
CA MET A 327 -4.15 3.48 34.38
C MET A 327 -3.15 3.65 33.22
N LEU A 328 -3.06 4.85 32.64
CA LEU A 328 -2.11 5.12 31.55
C LEU A 328 -0.67 5.01 32.03
N LYS A 329 -0.40 5.56 33.22
CA LYS A 329 0.91 5.47 33.86
C LYS A 329 1.32 4.02 34.07
N THR A 330 0.45 3.16 34.60
CA THR A 330 0.71 1.74 34.80
C THR A 330 1.06 1.03 33.49
N VAL A 331 0.30 1.26 32.43
CA VAL A 331 0.56 0.63 31.12
C VAL A 331 1.92 1.07 30.55
N ILE A 332 2.29 2.34 30.69
CA ILE A 332 3.60 2.84 30.21
C ILE A 332 4.75 2.24 31.03
N LEU A 333 4.61 2.12 32.35
CA LEU A 333 5.65 1.55 33.22
C LEU A 333 5.88 0.06 32.98
N GLN A 334 4.84 -0.67 32.53
CA GLN A 334 4.93 -2.07 32.12
C GLN A 334 5.60 -2.26 30.76
N HIS A 335 5.79 -1.19 29.97
CA HIS A 335 6.40 -1.29 28.65
C HIS A 335 7.87 -1.79 28.74
N PRO A 336 8.30 -2.74 27.88
CA PRO A 336 9.67 -3.28 27.87
C PRO A 336 10.75 -2.21 27.77
N ASN A 337 10.56 -1.26 26.85
CA ASN A 337 11.49 -0.15 26.59
C ASN A 337 11.36 1.04 27.58
N CYS A 338 10.58 0.94 28.66
CA CYS A 338 10.43 2.04 29.60
C CYS A 338 11.74 2.26 30.39
N PRO A 339 12.31 3.49 30.41
CA PRO A 339 13.58 3.77 31.09
C PRO A 339 13.53 3.40 32.58
N ALA A 340 14.59 2.77 33.08
CA ALA A 340 14.68 2.35 34.49
C ALA A 340 14.54 3.54 35.46
N ASP A 341 15.07 4.71 35.11
CA ASP A 341 14.95 5.93 35.93
C ASP A 341 13.51 6.41 36.08
N ALA A 342 12.70 6.23 35.04
CA ALA A 342 11.29 6.59 35.07
C ALA A 342 10.49 5.61 35.96
N LYS A 343 10.93 4.35 36.04
CA LYS A 343 10.37 3.35 36.97
C LYS A 343 10.77 3.61 38.43
N ARG A 344 11.97 4.16 38.67
CA ARG A 344 12.50 4.44 40.02
C ARG A 344 11.99 5.75 40.66
N ARG A 345 11.59 6.73 39.84
CA ARG A 345 11.11 8.05 40.31
C ARG A 345 9.60 8.08 40.64
N MET A 346 8.91 6.96 40.54
CA MET A 346 7.46 6.82 40.72
C MET A 346 7.12 6.00 41.95
#